data_AF-A0A930PW98-F1
#
_entry.id   AF-A0A930PW98-F1
#
_cell.length_a   1.000
_cell.length_b   1.000
_cell.length_c   1.000
_cell.angle_alpha   90.00
_cell.angle_beta   90.00
_cell.angle_gamma   90.00
#
_symmetry.space_group_name_H-M   'P 1'
#
loop_
_entity.id
_entity.type
_entity.pdbx_description
1 polymer ?
#
loop_
_entity_poly.entity_id
_entity_poly.type
_entity_poly.pdbx_seq_one_letter_code
_entity_poly.pdbx_strand_id
1 'polypeptide(L)'
;MKSPNRRTGATSRTGMSRRLLTTGALLAIGVLPLSACSLFNPPLERDESVHAIFDAEQDIVKMPLDDYTYYERTHYEYTAFQIAMKQCFAEHGQNYTIQAPYSENAPRGDLGRKYGPWNVEYAQKYGSQKRDPNNAAAPISYNSGESMSPEDKLRTECYPKARETLEAAVPEGKRPEKEDQATYIRISTEAGNAVYGSTLHRELEEKWKQCVSDRGLTPRSAGSVAEETPLAEQLSKNDGYNKPASEEEIRIATIQAECNQQVGMSKQLYDLEAQYQMPLIRKYQSQLEQERQADRDRDEKFKQYVQEHQ
;
A
#
# COMPACT_ATOMS: atom_id res chain seq x y z
N MET A 1 52.47 48.61 -5.56
CA MET A 1 53.46 47.77 -6.26
C MET A 1 54.03 46.74 -5.29
N LYS A 2 54.32 45.54 -5.80
CA LYS A 2 54.68 44.27 -5.14
C LYS A 2 55.92 44.30 -4.22
N SER A 3 55.80 43.62 -3.05
CA SER A 3 56.67 42.58 -2.43
C SER A 3 58.18 42.82 -2.20
N PRO A 4 58.96 41.92 -1.52
CA PRO A 4 58.65 40.84 -0.55
C PRO A 4 59.66 40.73 0.64
N ASN A 5 59.48 39.67 1.46
CA ASN A 5 60.48 38.87 2.21
C ASN A 5 61.01 39.32 3.59
N ARG A 6 60.78 38.48 4.62
CA ARG A 6 61.88 37.77 5.34
C ARG A 6 61.39 36.62 6.24
N ARG A 7 62.00 35.44 6.04
CA ARG A 7 62.12 34.31 7.00
C ARG A 7 63.44 34.45 7.77
N THR A 8 63.48 33.94 9.00
CA THR A 8 64.60 33.29 9.75
C THR A 8 64.16 33.18 11.21
N GLY A 9 64.46 32.18 12.04
CA GLY A 9 65.42 31.09 12.03
C GLY A 9 65.52 30.54 13.48
N ALA A 10 65.88 29.27 13.62
CA ALA A 10 65.89 28.47 14.85
C ALA A 10 67.01 28.80 15.85
N THR A 11 66.92 28.34 17.10
CA THR A 11 67.82 27.31 17.71
C THR A 11 67.54 27.04 19.20
N SER A 12 67.68 25.76 19.58
CA SER A 12 67.60 25.17 20.93
C SER A 12 68.81 25.50 21.82
N ARG A 13 68.66 25.45 23.17
CA ARG A 13 69.15 24.34 24.05
C ARG A 13 69.19 24.70 25.56
N THR A 14 68.79 23.70 26.36
CA THR A 14 69.27 23.26 27.70
C THR A 14 69.10 24.10 28.96
N GLY A 15 68.58 23.44 30.01
CA GLY A 15 68.73 23.84 31.42
C GLY A 15 67.89 22.99 32.39
N MET A 16 68.46 21.91 32.93
CA MET A 16 67.90 21.05 34.00
C MET A 16 67.81 21.76 35.36
N SER A 17 66.75 21.51 36.15
CA SER A 17 66.81 20.78 37.45
C SER A 17 65.65 21.11 38.44
N ARG A 18 64.85 20.07 38.72
CA ARG A 18 64.24 19.58 39.99
C ARG A 18 63.47 20.52 40.95
N ARG A 19 62.19 20.14 41.18
CA ARG A 19 61.55 19.73 42.47
C ARG A 19 60.14 19.17 42.12
N LEU A 20 59.97 17.85 41.99
CA LEU A 20 59.43 16.87 42.95
C LEU A 20 58.03 17.17 43.55
N LEU A 21 57.08 16.29 43.17
CA LEU A 21 55.91 15.75 43.92
C LEU A 21 54.74 16.74 44.15
N THR A 22 53.45 16.44 43.90
CA THR A 22 52.70 15.17 43.90
C THR A 22 51.26 15.43 43.40
N THR A 23 50.64 14.44 42.74
CA THR A 23 49.19 14.12 42.68
C THR A 23 48.20 15.18 42.14
N GLY A 24 47.31 14.91 41.19
CA GLY A 24 46.87 13.66 40.57
C GLY A 24 46.03 13.96 39.34
N ALA A 25 46.17 13.10 38.34
CA ALA A 25 45.43 13.13 37.09
C ALA A 25 44.12 12.35 37.26
N LEU A 26 43.00 12.98 36.91
CA LEU A 26 41.80 12.32 36.39
C LEU A 26 41.17 13.26 35.34
N LEU A 27 41.67 13.17 34.11
CA LEU A 27 40.99 13.69 32.92
C LEU A 27 39.83 12.75 32.61
N ALA A 28 38.65 13.06 33.15
CA ALA A 28 37.40 12.46 32.67
C ALA A 28 37.10 13.05 31.29
N ILE A 29 37.57 12.37 30.24
CA ILE A 29 37.08 12.58 28.88
C ILE A 29 35.64 12.07 28.87
N GLY A 30 34.70 13.00 29.04
CA GLY A 30 33.28 12.74 28.85
C GLY A 30 33.05 12.37 27.40
N VAL A 31 32.98 11.06 27.12
CA VAL A 31 32.38 10.54 25.90
C VAL A 31 30.89 10.83 26.01
N LEU A 32 30.45 11.96 25.47
CA LEU A 32 29.04 12.19 25.17
C LEU A 32 28.67 11.16 24.10
N PRO A 33 27.75 10.21 24.35
CA PRO A 33 27.17 9.47 23.26
C PRO A 33 26.34 10.47 22.44
N LEU A 34 26.87 10.82 21.27
CA LEU A 34 26.15 11.52 20.21
C LEU A 34 25.05 10.60 19.66
N SER A 35 23.99 10.39 20.44
CA SER A 35 22.75 9.73 20.01
C SER A 35 21.67 10.77 19.68
N ALA A 36 22.05 11.92 19.14
CA ALA A 36 21.15 13.06 18.89
C ALA A 36 20.64 13.15 17.44
N CYS A 37 20.52 12.02 16.74
CA CYS A 37 19.95 12.00 15.37
C CYS A 37 18.42 11.78 15.32
N SER A 38 17.73 11.64 16.46
CA SER A 38 16.26 11.48 16.51
C SER A 38 15.50 12.76 16.88
N LEU A 39 16.18 13.89 17.14
CA LEU A 39 15.56 15.12 17.66
C LEU A 39 15.02 16.08 16.59
N PHE A 40 15.16 15.76 15.29
CA PHE A 40 14.83 16.72 14.22
C PHE A 40 13.49 16.49 13.51
N ASN A 41 12.71 15.49 13.90
CA ASN A 41 11.30 15.37 13.51
C ASN A 41 10.47 15.05 14.75
N PRO A 42 9.55 15.93 15.19
CA PRO A 42 8.60 15.56 16.24
C PRO A 42 7.82 14.30 15.79
N PRO A 43 7.41 13.43 16.73
CA PRO A 43 6.52 12.32 16.42
C PRO A 43 5.32 12.83 15.64
N LEU A 44 4.89 12.07 14.63
CA LEU A 44 3.72 12.42 13.85
C LEU A 44 2.53 12.64 14.80
N GLU A 45 1.84 13.77 14.64
CA GLU A 45 0.66 14.09 15.44
C GLU A 45 -0.42 13.03 15.22
N ARG A 46 -1.20 12.77 16.28
CA ARG A 46 -2.33 11.84 16.25
C ARG A 46 -3.58 12.53 16.75
N ASP A 47 -4.68 12.29 16.07
CA ASP A 47 -6.01 12.62 16.57
C ASP A 47 -6.70 11.37 17.11
N GLU A 48 -6.59 11.12 18.42
CA GLU A 48 -7.10 9.91 19.09
C GLU A 48 -8.63 9.75 19.02
N SER A 49 -9.37 10.79 18.61
CA SER A 49 -10.82 10.72 18.43
C SER A 49 -11.23 10.03 17.13
N VAL A 50 -10.27 9.80 16.22
CA VAL A 50 -10.51 9.21 14.90
C VAL A 50 -10.29 7.70 14.96
N HIS A 51 -11.22 6.97 14.35
CA HIS A 51 -11.21 5.51 14.29
C HIS A 51 -11.53 5.03 12.88
N ALA A 52 -10.98 3.89 12.51
CA ALA A 52 -11.37 3.20 11.28
C ALA A 52 -12.74 2.54 11.47
N ILE A 53 -13.53 2.47 10.41
CA ILE A 53 -14.86 1.86 10.46
C ILE A 53 -14.81 0.49 9.80
N PHE A 54 -15.09 -0.55 10.56
CA PHE A 54 -15.16 -1.93 10.08
C PHE A 54 -16.61 -2.25 9.72
N ASP A 55 -16.85 -2.57 8.45
CA ASP A 55 -18.15 -2.97 7.93
C ASP A 55 -18.11 -4.46 7.61
N ALA A 56 -18.54 -5.28 8.58
CA ALA A 56 -18.45 -6.74 8.50
C ALA A 56 -19.36 -7.34 7.42
N GLU A 57 -20.51 -6.70 7.15
CA GLU A 57 -21.43 -7.15 6.10
C GLU A 57 -20.80 -6.99 4.71
N GLN A 58 -20.10 -5.88 4.53
CA GLN A 58 -19.44 -5.54 3.29
C GLN A 58 -17.98 -6.05 3.20
N ASP A 59 -17.43 -6.56 4.30
CA ASP A 59 -16.04 -7.02 4.46
C ASP A 59 -15.00 -5.95 4.06
N ILE A 60 -15.25 -4.71 4.49
CA ILE A 60 -14.36 -3.56 4.23
C ILE A 60 -13.99 -2.81 5.50
N VAL A 61 -12.85 -2.13 5.44
CA VAL A 61 -12.42 -1.15 6.43
C VAL A 61 -12.38 0.22 5.74
N LYS A 62 -13.14 1.17 6.28
CA LYS A 62 -13.18 2.56 5.80
C LYS A 62 -12.22 3.40 6.62
N MET A 63 -11.29 4.02 5.91
CA MET A 63 -10.24 4.90 6.46
C MET A 63 -10.54 6.36 6.11
N PRO A 64 -10.09 7.34 6.93
CA PRO A 64 -10.28 8.77 6.62
C PRO A 64 -9.73 9.19 5.26
N LEU A 65 -8.64 8.57 4.81
CA LEU A 65 -8.03 8.89 3.53
C LEU A 65 -8.80 8.32 2.32
N ASP A 66 -9.73 7.37 2.52
CA ASP A 66 -10.43 6.70 1.42
C ASP A 66 -11.27 7.64 0.57
N ASP A 67 -11.74 8.76 1.14
CA ASP A 67 -12.45 9.79 0.36
C ASP A 67 -11.56 10.45 -0.70
N TYR A 68 -10.23 10.31 -0.59
CA TYR A 68 -9.24 10.87 -1.51
C TYR A 68 -8.50 9.77 -2.29
N THR A 69 -8.73 8.49 -2.00
CA THR A 69 -8.12 7.40 -2.77
C THR A 69 -8.94 7.17 -4.04
N TYR A 70 -8.21 7.20 -5.16
CA TYR A 70 -8.62 6.90 -6.54
C TYR A 70 -10.13 6.76 -6.81
N TYR A 71 -10.69 7.88 -7.26
CA TYR A 71 -11.79 8.09 -8.20
C TYR A 71 -12.64 6.81 -8.50
N GLU A 72 -13.88 6.85 -8.01
CA GLU A 72 -14.96 5.87 -7.94
C GLU A 72 -15.22 5.07 -9.24
N ARG A 73 -15.50 3.78 -9.13
CA ARG A 73 -15.54 2.85 -10.28
C ARG A 73 -16.82 2.94 -11.16
N THR A 74 -17.33 4.15 -11.37
CA THR A 74 -18.35 4.53 -12.38
C THR A 74 -17.87 5.63 -13.33
N HIS A 75 -16.56 5.77 -13.46
CA HIS A 75 -15.96 6.93 -14.12
C HIS A 75 -15.76 6.76 -15.62
N TYR A 76 -15.96 7.86 -16.36
CA TYR A 76 -16.00 7.88 -17.81
C TYR A 76 -14.67 7.40 -18.43
N GLU A 77 -13.52 7.68 -17.81
CA GLU A 77 -12.20 7.22 -18.25
C GLU A 77 -12.13 5.68 -18.32
N TYR A 78 -12.58 4.98 -17.27
CA TYR A 78 -12.59 3.52 -17.25
C TYR A 78 -13.58 2.97 -18.28
N THR A 79 -14.79 3.52 -18.36
CA THR A 79 -15.78 3.11 -19.37
C THR A 79 -15.28 3.33 -20.79
N ALA A 80 -14.65 4.48 -21.05
CA ALA A 80 -14.02 4.79 -22.33
C ALA A 80 -12.95 3.75 -22.67
N PHE A 81 -12.13 3.34 -21.69
CA PHE A 81 -11.11 2.33 -21.89
C PHE A 81 -11.72 0.96 -22.24
N GLN A 82 -12.80 0.57 -21.55
CA GLN A 82 -13.52 -0.67 -21.85
C GLN A 82 -14.15 -0.65 -23.27
N ILE A 83 -14.65 0.50 -23.71
CA ILE A 83 -15.17 0.68 -25.07
C ILE A 83 -14.04 0.56 -26.11
N ALA A 84 -12.90 1.21 -25.88
CA ALA A 84 -11.74 1.11 -26.78
C ALA A 84 -11.18 -0.33 -26.85
N MET A 85 -11.16 -1.05 -25.72
CA MET A 85 -10.85 -2.48 -25.68
C MET A 85 -11.82 -3.30 -26.55
N LYS A 86 -13.13 -3.03 -26.43
CA LYS A 86 -14.16 -3.69 -27.23
C LYS A 86 -13.98 -3.45 -28.73
N GLN A 87 -13.63 -2.23 -29.13
CA GLN A 87 -13.35 -1.89 -30.53
C GLN A 87 -12.15 -2.68 -31.06
N CYS A 88 -11.05 -2.75 -30.31
CA CYS A 88 -9.89 -3.54 -30.71
C CYS A 88 -10.23 -5.04 -30.84
N PHE A 89 -10.97 -5.63 -29.89
CA PHE A 89 -11.38 -7.03 -30.01
C PHE A 89 -12.24 -7.27 -31.27
N ALA A 90 -13.13 -6.33 -31.60
CA ALA A 90 -13.99 -6.42 -32.79
C ALA A 90 -13.18 -6.38 -34.10
N GLU A 91 -12.07 -5.63 -34.17
CA GLU A 91 -11.16 -5.63 -35.33
C GLU A 91 -10.51 -7.00 -35.55
N HIS A 92 -10.33 -7.78 -34.48
CA HIS A 92 -9.85 -9.17 -34.53
C HIS A 92 -11.00 -10.19 -34.67
N GLY A 93 -12.24 -9.73 -34.92
CA GLY A 93 -13.42 -10.58 -35.05
C GLY A 93 -13.80 -11.30 -33.76
N GLN A 94 -13.32 -10.83 -32.61
CA GLN A 94 -13.64 -11.38 -31.29
C GLN A 94 -14.62 -10.47 -30.55
N ASN A 95 -15.40 -11.05 -29.65
CA ASN A 95 -16.27 -10.29 -28.76
C ASN A 95 -15.55 -10.00 -27.44
N TYR A 96 -15.70 -8.76 -26.94
CA TYR A 96 -15.25 -8.38 -25.62
C TYR A 96 -16.45 -8.02 -24.76
N THR A 97 -16.56 -8.67 -23.60
CA THR A 97 -17.57 -8.32 -22.62
C THR A 97 -17.01 -7.20 -21.75
N ILE A 98 -17.58 -6.00 -21.89
CA ILE A 98 -17.27 -4.89 -20.98
C ILE A 98 -17.62 -5.36 -19.58
N GLN A 99 -16.63 -5.33 -18.68
CA GLN A 99 -16.90 -5.59 -17.28
C GLN A 99 -17.87 -4.53 -16.78
N ALA A 100 -18.96 -4.97 -16.16
CA ALA A 100 -19.87 -4.04 -15.51
C ALA A 100 -19.04 -3.17 -14.56
N PRO A 101 -19.18 -1.83 -14.60
CA PRO A 101 -18.59 -0.99 -13.57
C PRO A 101 -19.03 -1.56 -12.22
N TYR A 102 -18.11 -1.58 -11.24
CA TYR A 102 -18.50 -1.96 -9.88
C TYR A 102 -19.70 -1.07 -9.51
N SER A 103 -20.80 -1.69 -9.07
CA SER A 103 -22.03 -0.94 -8.77
C SER A 103 -21.70 0.26 -7.88
N GLU A 104 -22.38 1.39 -8.04
CA GLU A 104 -22.17 2.57 -7.15
C GLU A 104 -22.27 2.21 -5.66
N ASN A 105 -23.05 1.17 -5.35
CA ASN A 105 -23.26 0.60 -4.02
C ASN A 105 -22.27 -0.50 -3.63
N ALA A 106 -21.25 -0.77 -4.45
CA ALA A 106 -20.22 -1.73 -4.10
C ALA A 106 -19.48 -1.21 -2.85
N PRO A 107 -19.22 -2.07 -1.86
CA PRO A 107 -18.42 -1.72 -0.70
C PRO A 107 -17.18 -0.90 -1.06
N ARG A 108 -17.10 0.33 -0.55
CA ARG A 108 -15.94 1.21 -0.73
C ARG A 108 -15.05 1.17 0.50
N GLY A 109 -13.82 0.72 0.33
CA GLY A 109 -12.81 0.61 1.39
C GLY A 109 -11.75 -0.42 1.01
N ASP A 110 -10.67 -0.48 1.78
CA ASP A 110 -9.74 -1.60 1.72
C ASP A 110 -10.49 -2.85 2.23
N LEU A 111 -10.14 -4.04 1.72
CA LEU A 111 -10.56 -5.30 2.33
C LEU A 111 -10.06 -5.44 3.79
N GLY A 112 -9.28 -4.49 4.27
CA GLY A 112 -8.81 -4.46 5.65
C GLY A 112 -7.72 -5.48 5.89
N ARG A 113 -7.01 -5.96 4.85
CA ARG A 113 -6.06 -7.08 4.98
C ARG A 113 -4.63 -6.67 5.33
N LYS A 114 -4.30 -5.36 5.30
CA LYS A 114 -2.97 -4.83 5.65
C LYS A 114 -2.43 -5.32 7.01
N TYR A 115 -3.33 -5.45 7.99
CA TYR A 115 -3.02 -5.94 9.34
C TYR A 115 -3.64 -7.32 9.62
N GLY A 116 -3.76 -8.14 8.57
CA GLY A 116 -4.28 -9.51 8.60
C GLY A 116 -5.81 -9.64 8.44
N PRO A 117 -6.33 -10.87 8.27
CA PRO A 117 -7.77 -11.14 8.17
C PRO A 117 -8.49 -10.75 9.45
N TRP A 118 -9.62 -10.06 9.37
CA TRP A 118 -10.33 -9.55 10.56
C TRP A 118 -11.79 -10.03 10.65
N ASN A 119 -12.39 -10.42 9.53
CA ASN A 119 -13.79 -10.81 9.44
C ASN A 119 -13.94 -12.32 9.54
N VAL A 120 -14.31 -12.81 10.73
CA VAL A 120 -14.44 -14.25 11.01
C VAL A 120 -15.57 -14.88 10.19
N GLU A 121 -16.73 -14.23 10.09
CA GLU A 121 -17.86 -14.75 9.32
C GLU A 121 -17.54 -14.86 7.83
N TYR A 122 -16.83 -13.86 7.29
CA TYR A 122 -16.32 -13.91 5.92
C TYR A 122 -15.33 -15.07 5.74
N ALA A 123 -14.36 -15.22 6.64
CA ALA A 123 -13.34 -16.26 6.55
C ALA A 123 -13.95 -17.67 6.62
N GLN A 124 -14.95 -17.87 7.49
CA GLN A 124 -15.69 -19.12 7.60
C GLN A 124 -16.47 -19.46 6.31
N LYS A 125 -16.96 -18.44 5.60
CA LYS A 125 -17.79 -18.62 4.40
C LYS A 125 -16.97 -18.74 3.12
N TYR A 126 -15.86 -18.01 3.02
CA TYR A 126 -15.14 -17.80 1.77
C TYR A 126 -13.64 -18.15 1.83
N GLY A 127 -13.11 -18.50 3.00
CA GLY A 127 -11.66 -18.68 3.16
C GLY A 127 -10.92 -17.35 3.06
N SER A 128 -9.82 -17.31 2.31
CA SER A 128 -9.01 -16.09 2.18
C SER A 128 -9.65 -15.04 1.27
N GLN A 129 -10.46 -15.49 0.30
CA GLN A 129 -11.09 -14.63 -0.69
C GLN A 129 -12.40 -15.23 -1.22
N LYS A 130 -13.41 -14.37 -1.39
CA LYS A 130 -14.62 -14.69 -2.14
C LYS A 130 -14.25 -14.89 -3.60
N ARG A 131 -14.56 -16.07 -4.11
CA ARG A 131 -14.33 -16.44 -5.51
C ARG A 131 -15.62 -16.26 -6.29
N ASP A 132 -15.50 -15.63 -7.46
CA ASP A 132 -16.63 -15.53 -8.39
C ASP A 132 -16.55 -16.70 -9.38
N PRO A 133 -17.46 -17.68 -9.29
CA PRO A 133 -17.46 -18.82 -10.20
C PRO A 133 -17.74 -18.43 -11.66
N ASN A 134 -18.28 -17.24 -11.92
CA ASN A 134 -18.55 -16.71 -13.26
C ASN A 134 -17.42 -15.81 -13.77
N ASN A 135 -16.52 -15.34 -12.90
CA ASN A 135 -15.34 -14.58 -13.29
C ASN A 135 -14.17 -15.54 -13.54
N ALA A 136 -14.37 -16.44 -14.52
CA ALA A 136 -13.36 -17.38 -14.98
C ALA A 136 -12.19 -16.73 -15.72
N ALA A 137 -12.13 -15.39 -15.78
CA ALA A 137 -10.92 -14.70 -16.17
C ALA A 137 -9.85 -15.08 -15.13
N ALA A 138 -8.91 -15.93 -15.55
CA ALA A 138 -7.75 -16.23 -14.76
C ALA A 138 -7.18 -14.92 -14.21
N PRO A 139 -6.63 -14.88 -12.98
CA PRO A 139 -5.79 -13.75 -12.60
C PRO A 139 -4.83 -13.55 -13.77
N ILE A 140 -4.59 -12.29 -14.15
CA ILE A 140 -3.61 -11.95 -15.19
C ILE A 140 -2.27 -12.44 -14.66
N SER A 141 -2.02 -13.73 -14.84
CA SER A 141 -0.73 -14.34 -14.67
C SER A 141 0.04 -13.71 -15.78
N TYR A 142 1.12 -13.03 -15.42
CA TYR A 142 2.22 -12.75 -16.33
C TYR A 142 2.85 -14.10 -16.72
N ASN A 143 2.08 -14.90 -17.46
CA ASN A 143 2.55 -16.08 -18.13
C ASN A 143 3.55 -15.59 -19.18
N SER A 144 4.70 -16.24 -19.27
CA SER A 144 5.57 -16.10 -20.44
C SER A 144 4.72 -16.34 -21.71
N GLY A 145 4.96 -15.57 -22.77
CA GLY A 145 4.09 -15.52 -23.97
C GLY A 145 3.79 -16.87 -24.65
N GLU A 146 4.52 -17.93 -24.31
CA GLU A 146 4.31 -19.29 -24.81
C GLU A 146 3.08 -20.01 -24.20
N SER A 147 2.67 -19.71 -22.97
CA SER A 147 1.52 -20.39 -22.31
C SER A 147 0.23 -19.57 -22.27
N MET A 148 0.21 -18.40 -22.92
CA MET A 148 -0.96 -17.52 -22.95
C MET A 148 -2.06 -18.08 -23.87
N SER A 149 -3.31 -18.02 -23.41
CA SER A 149 -4.47 -18.30 -24.26
C SER A 149 -4.55 -17.30 -25.43
N PRO A 150 -5.22 -17.65 -26.54
CA PRO A 150 -5.46 -16.71 -27.64
C PRO A 150 -6.11 -15.40 -27.18
N GLU A 151 -7.03 -15.48 -26.22
CA GLU A 151 -7.69 -14.31 -25.62
C GLU A 151 -6.72 -13.45 -24.81
N ASP A 152 -5.85 -14.05 -24.00
CA ASP A 152 -4.86 -13.30 -23.23
C ASP A 152 -3.85 -12.59 -24.15
N LYS A 153 -3.46 -13.24 -25.25
CA LYS A 153 -2.58 -12.64 -26.27
C LYS A 153 -3.24 -11.42 -26.90
N LEU A 154 -4.51 -11.55 -27.29
CA LEU A 154 -5.30 -10.45 -27.84
C LEU A 154 -5.48 -9.31 -26.82
N ARG A 155 -5.71 -9.63 -25.53
CA ARG A 155 -5.77 -8.62 -24.47
C ARG A 155 -4.47 -7.84 -24.36
N THR A 156 -3.32 -8.52 -24.42
CA THR A 156 -1.99 -7.87 -24.38
C THR A 156 -1.75 -6.98 -25.60
N GLU A 157 -2.25 -7.34 -26.77
CA GLU A 157 -2.18 -6.50 -27.98
C GLU A 157 -3.14 -5.30 -27.91
N CYS A 158 -4.38 -5.54 -27.47
CA CYS A 158 -5.42 -4.51 -27.43
C CYS A 158 -5.23 -3.49 -26.30
N TYR A 159 -4.60 -3.86 -25.19
CA TYR A 159 -4.40 -2.95 -24.06
C TYR A 159 -3.62 -1.67 -24.43
N PRO A 160 -2.41 -1.73 -25.02
CA PRO A 160 -1.71 -0.52 -25.47
C PRO A 160 -2.45 0.21 -26.58
N LYS A 161 -3.07 -0.50 -27.54
CA LYS A 161 -3.84 0.10 -28.62
C LYS A 161 -5.07 0.88 -28.14
N ALA A 162 -5.80 0.33 -27.16
CA ALA A 162 -6.93 1.00 -26.53
C ALA A 162 -6.49 2.27 -25.80
N ARG A 163 -5.33 2.25 -25.13
CA ARG A 163 -4.74 3.45 -24.52
C ARG A 163 -4.38 4.50 -25.56
N GLU A 164 -3.69 4.12 -26.64
CA GLU A 164 -3.33 5.03 -27.73
C GLU A 164 -4.57 5.65 -28.39
N THR A 165 -5.61 4.84 -28.60
CA THR A 165 -6.90 5.29 -29.14
C THR A 165 -7.54 6.35 -28.25
N LEU A 166 -7.56 6.11 -26.93
CA LEU A 166 -8.09 7.07 -25.97
C LEU A 166 -7.24 8.34 -25.86
N GLU A 167 -5.92 8.21 -25.82
CA GLU A 167 -5.02 9.38 -25.78
C GLU A 167 -5.17 10.26 -27.03
N ALA A 168 -5.47 9.66 -28.19
CA ALA A 168 -5.76 10.39 -29.42
C ALA A 168 -7.17 10.99 -29.44
N ALA A 169 -8.17 10.30 -28.91
CA ALA A 169 -9.56 10.73 -28.92
C ALA A 169 -9.89 11.75 -27.82
N VAL A 170 -9.20 11.68 -26.68
CA VAL A 170 -9.41 12.54 -25.51
C VAL A 170 -8.05 13.07 -25.01
N PRO A 171 -7.34 13.90 -25.81
CA PRO A 171 -6.01 14.38 -25.46
C PRO A 171 -6.01 15.25 -24.20
N GLU A 172 -7.10 15.97 -23.91
CA GLU A 172 -7.29 16.73 -22.67
C GLU A 172 -7.47 15.84 -21.43
N GLY A 173 -7.83 14.57 -21.64
CA GLY A 173 -7.94 13.55 -20.60
C GLY A 173 -6.60 12.91 -20.25
N LYS A 174 -5.50 13.24 -20.96
CA LYS A 174 -4.19 12.65 -20.73
C LYS A 174 -3.58 13.13 -19.41
N ARG A 175 -3.11 12.19 -18.58
CA ARG A 175 -2.32 12.52 -17.38
C ARG A 175 -0.96 13.12 -17.77
N PRO A 176 -0.44 14.12 -17.03
CA PRO A 176 0.91 14.63 -17.22
C PRO A 176 1.96 13.50 -17.17
N GLU A 177 3.01 13.59 -18.00
CA GLU A 177 4.09 12.57 -18.04
C GLU A 177 4.92 12.51 -16.74
N LYS A 178 4.88 13.58 -15.94
CA LYS A 178 5.50 13.66 -14.62
C LYS A 178 4.46 14.17 -13.64
N GLU A 179 3.74 13.26 -13.01
CA GLU A 179 3.01 13.59 -11.79
C GLU A 179 3.99 13.46 -10.61
N ASP A 180 4.12 14.52 -9.83
CA ASP A 180 4.66 14.38 -8.47
C ASP A 180 3.81 13.34 -7.73
N GLN A 181 4.40 12.62 -6.77
CA GLN A 181 3.68 11.61 -6.00
C GLN A 181 2.39 12.22 -5.42
N ALA A 182 1.23 11.68 -5.80
CA ALA A 182 -0.07 12.17 -5.36
C ALA A 182 -0.12 12.31 -3.85
N THR A 183 -0.76 13.38 -3.36
CA THR A 183 -0.70 13.75 -1.94
C THR A 183 -1.24 12.64 -1.05
N TYR A 184 -2.28 11.92 -1.49
CA TYR A 184 -2.83 10.79 -0.73
C TYR A 184 -1.79 9.66 -0.54
N ILE A 185 -0.93 9.37 -1.54
CA ILE A 185 0.10 8.32 -1.43
C ILE A 185 1.12 8.72 -0.37
N ARG A 186 1.51 10.00 -0.33
CA ARG A 186 2.41 10.53 0.70
C ARG A 186 1.80 10.36 2.10
N ILE A 187 0.54 10.74 2.28
CA ILE A 187 -0.17 10.59 3.58
C ILE A 187 -0.25 9.12 4.01
N SER A 188 -0.66 8.23 3.09
CA SER A 188 -0.72 6.78 3.34
C SER A 188 0.64 6.21 3.76
N THR A 189 1.71 6.63 3.07
CA THR A 189 3.08 6.22 3.40
C THR A 189 3.52 6.72 4.77
N GLU A 190 3.32 7.99 5.07
CA GLU A 190 3.70 8.60 6.35
C GLU A 190 2.95 7.94 7.52
N ALA A 191 1.62 7.80 7.42
CA ALA A 191 0.79 7.18 8.44
C ALA A 191 1.11 5.68 8.61
N GLY A 192 1.25 4.95 7.51
CA GLY A 192 1.61 3.53 7.52
C GLY A 192 2.97 3.28 8.17
N ASN A 193 3.99 4.07 7.83
CA ASN A 193 5.31 3.99 8.45
C ASN A 193 5.27 4.28 9.96
N ALA A 194 4.44 5.23 10.39
CA ALA A 194 4.26 5.52 11.81
C ALA A 194 3.63 4.34 12.56
N VAL A 195 2.69 3.61 11.95
CA VAL A 195 2.13 2.38 12.55
C VAL A 195 3.18 1.27 12.64
N TYR A 196 3.88 0.95 11.54
CA TYR A 196 4.88 -0.12 11.55
C TYR A 196 6.07 0.17 12.46
N GLY A 197 6.40 1.45 12.66
CA GLY A 197 7.41 1.89 13.63
C GLY A 197 6.95 1.91 15.09
N SER A 198 5.66 1.65 15.37
CA SER A 198 5.09 1.76 16.72
C SER A 198 5.39 0.53 17.59
N THR A 199 5.51 0.75 18.90
CA THR A 199 5.60 -0.35 19.88
C THR A 199 4.33 -1.19 19.91
N LEU A 200 3.17 -0.55 19.69
CA LEU A 200 1.86 -1.21 19.64
C LEU A 200 1.81 -2.27 18.53
N HIS A 201 2.29 -1.96 17.32
CA HIS A 201 2.38 -2.92 16.22
C HIS A 201 3.16 -4.17 16.62
N ARG A 202 4.37 -3.98 17.15
CA ARG A 202 5.22 -5.08 17.60
C ARG A 202 4.55 -5.93 18.69
N GLU A 203 3.91 -5.30 19.67
CA GLU A 203 3.25 -6.02 20.78
C GLU A 203 2.04 -6.83 20.31
N LEU A 204 1.23 -6.27 19.41
CA LEU A 204 0.06 -6.95 18.85
C LEU A 204 0.47 -8.08 17.91
N GLU A 205 1.51 -7.87 17.10
CA GLU A 205 2.06 -8.91 16.22
C GLU A 205 2.54 -10.12 17.05
N GLU A 206 3.31 -9.91 18.12
CA GLU A 206 3.79 -11.04 18.94
C GLU A 206 2.63 -11.79 19.63
N LYS A 207 1.61 -11.07 20.12
CA LYS A 207 0.39 -11.71 20.66
C LYS A 207 -0.36 -12.51 19.59
N TRP A 208 -0.47 -11.98 18.38
CA TRP A 208 -1.13 -12.66 17.27
C TRP A 208 -0.36 -13.92 16.87
N LYS A 209 0.97 -13.84 16.74
CA LYS A 209 1.85 -14.98 16.44
C LYS A 209 1.66 -16.10 17.47
N GLN A 210 1.63 -15.74 18.76
CA GLN A 210 1.36 -16.72 19.82
C GLN A 210 0.00 -17.38 19.65
N CYS A 211 -1.06 -16.61 19.39
CA CYS A 211 -2.41 -17.16 19.20
C CYS A 211 -2.50 -18.16 18.04
N VAL A 212 -1.91 -17.83 16.89
CA VAL A 212 -1.96 -18.75 15.74
C VAL A 212 -1.07 -19.99 15.96
N SER A 213 0.06 -19.85 16.66
CA SER A 213 0.90 -20.97 17.08
C SER A 213 0.20 -21.90 18.06
N ASP A 214 -0.53 -21.37 19.05
CA ASP A 214 -1.31 -22.18 20.00
C ASP A 214 -2.41 -22.99 19.30
N ARG A 215 -2.82 -22.56 18.10
CA ARG A 215 -3.81 -23.22 17.25
C ARG A 215 -3.19 -24.08 16.13
N GLY A 216 -1.88 -24.31 16.21
CA GLY A 216 -1.16 -25.24 15.33
C GLY A 216 -0.80 -24.68 13.96
N LEU A 217 -0.75 -23.35 13.79
CA LEU A 217 -0.24 -22.70 12.58
C LEU A 217 1.17 -22.14 12.81
N THR A 218 1.92 -21.98 11.73
CA THR A 218 3.29 -21.47 11.77
C THR A 218 3.33 -20.01 11.33
N PRO A 219 3.39 -19.02 12.25
CA PRO A 219 3.39 -17.61 11.88
C PRO A 219 4.66 -17.22 11.11
N ARG A 220 4.50 -16.34 10.10
CA ARG A 220 5.62 -15.68 9.39
C ARG A 220 5.75 -14.21 9.77
N SER A 221 4.65 -13.48 9.62
CA SER A 221 4.51 -12.06 9.92
C SER A 221 3.07 -11.78 10.34
N ALA A 222 2.79 -10.58 10.85
CA ALA A 222 1.42 -10.15 11.15
C ALA A 222 0.45 -10.50 9.99
N GLY A 223 -0.53 -11.37 10.25
CA GLY A 223 -1.55 -11.74 9.27
C GLY A 223 -1.11 -12.71 8.17
N SER A 224 0.02 -13.41 8.32
CA SER A 224 0.43 -14.47 7.38
C SER A 224 1.07 -15.66 8.10
N VAL A 225 0.78 -16.86 7.59
CA VAL A 225 1.26 -18.15 8.11
C VAL A 225 1.89 -19.00 7.01
N ALA A 226 2.76 -19.94 7.37
CA ALA A 226 3.53 -20.72 6.39
C ALA A 226 2.65 -21.66 5.55
N GLU A 227 1.53 -22.10 6.10
CA GLU A 227 0.57 -23.03 5.51
C GLU A 227 -0.18 -22.43 4.30
N GLU A 228 -0.16 -21.11 4.14
CA GLU A 228 -0.71 -20.43 2.96
C GLU A 228 0.06 -20.74 1.68
N THR A 229 1.37 -21.02 1.79
CA THR A 229 2.23 -21.27 0.60
C THR A 229 1.88 -22.58 -0.10
N PRO A 230 1.78 -23.74 0.59
CA PRO A 230 1.30 -24.97 -0.03
C PRO A 230 -0.11 -24.85 -0.64
N LEU A 231 -1.01 -24.11 0.02
CA LEU A 231 -2.37 -23.86 -0.52
C LEU A 231 -2.32 -23.07 -1.82
N ALA A 232 -1.51 -22.00 -1.89
CA ALA A 232 -1.34 -21.23 -3.11
C ALA A 232 -0.74 -22.08 -4.26
N GLU A 233 0.22 -22.95 -3.95
CA GLU A 233 0.81 -23.87 -4.92
C GLU A 233 -0.21 -24.90 -5.44
N GLN A 234 -1.07 -25.44 -4.56
CA GLN A 234 -2.15 -26.34 -4.95
C GLN A 234 -3.18 -25.64 -5.83
N LEU A 235 -3.57 -24.41 -5.49
CA LEU A 235 -4.50 -23.60 -6.28
C LEU A 235 -3.94 -23.29 -7.67
N SER A 236 -2.64 -23.02 -7.77
CA SER A 236 -1.96 -22.80 -9.05
C SER A 236 -1.94 -24.04 -9.96
N LYS A 237 -2.06 -25.25 -9.41
CA LYS A 237 -1.99 -26.52 -10.16
C LYS A 237 -3.36 -27.10 -10.55
N ASN A 238 -4.44 -26.75 -9.84
CA ASN A 238 -5.75 -27.42 -9.91
C ASN A 238 -6.86 -26.57 -10.55
N ASP A 239 -6.72 -26.17 -11.81
CA ASP A 239 -7.70 -25.37 -12.60
C ASP A 239 -7.96 -23.93 -12.07
N GLY A 240 -7.05 -23.40 -11.24
CA GLY A 240 -6.99 -21.99 -10.90
C GLY A 240 -7.78 -21.54 -9.67
N TYR A 241 -7.61 -20.26 -9.32
CA TYR A 241 -8.15 -19.59 -8.12
C TYR A 241 -9.70 -19.54 -8.03
N ASN A 242 -10.42 -20.12 -8.98
CA ASN A 242 -11.88 -20.01 -9.12
C ASN A 242 -12.65 -21.18 -8.50
N LYS A 243 -11.98 -22.25 -8.05
CA LYS A 243 -12.63 -23.33 -7.27
C LYS A 243 -12.95 -22.85 -5.85
N PRO A 244 -14.10 -23.22 -5.26
CA PRO A 244 -14.43 -22.89 -3.87
C PRO A 244 -13.26 -23.16 -2.91
N ALA A 245 -13.15 -22.34 -1.86
CA ALA A 245 -12.12 -22.49 -0.84
C ALA A 245 -12.12 -23.93 -0.30
N SER A 246 -10.93 -24.51 -0.14
CA SER A 246 -10.80 -25.82 0.49
C SER A 246 -11.13 -25.72 1.98
N GLU A 247 -11.51 -26.85 2.60
CA GLU A 247 -11.74 -26.90 4.05
C GLU A 247 -10.52 -26.41 4.85
N GLU A 248 -9.31 -26.73 4.37
CA GLU A 248 -8.07 -26.30 5.02
C GLU A 248 -7.81 -24.80 4.85
N GLU A 249 -8.14 -24.22 3.70
CA GLU A 249 -8.08 -22.76 3.51
C GLU A 249 -9.07 -22.04 4.43
N ILE A 250 -10.31 -22.52 4.51
CA ILE A 250 -11.34 -21.98 5.41
C ILE A 250 -10.86 -22.07 6.86
N ARG A 251 -10.32 -23.22 7.27
CA ARG A 251 -9.77 -23.42 8.61
C ARG A 251 -8.65 -22.42 8.92
N ILE A 252 -7.66 -22.28 8.02
CA ILE A 252 -6.54 -21.36 8.22
C ILE A 252 -7.01 -19.91 8.28
N ALA A 253 -7.82 -19.46 7.32
CA ALA A 253 -8.34 -18.10 7.29
C ALA A 253 -9.17 -17.77 8.53
N THR A 254 -10.00 -18.73 8.98
CA THR A 254 -10.82 -18.59 10.20
C THR A 254 -9.93 -18.45 11.44
N ILE A 255 -8.91 -19.31 11.60
CA ILE A 255 -7.98 -19.20 12.74
C ILE A 255 -7.27 -17.85 12.75
N GLN A 256 -6.80 -17.37 11.60
CA GLN A 256 -6.14 -16.07 11.51
C GLN A 256 -7.07 -14.92 11.89
N ALA A 257 -8.33 -14.94 11.41
CA ALA A 257 -9.34 -13.94 11.72
C ALA A 257 -9.74 -13.95 13.20
N GLU A 258 -9.98 -15.12 13.78
CA GLU A 258 -10.31 -15.28 15.19
C GLU A 258 -9.17 -14.82 16.10
N CYS A 259 -7.92 -15.14 15.74
CA CYS A 259 -6.76 -14.63 16.48
C CYS A 259 -6.62 -13.12 16.36
N ASN A 260 -6.88 -12.53 15.19
CA ASN A 260 -6.90 -11.08 15.02
C ASN A 260 -7.98 -10.41 15.87
N GLN A 261 -9.18 -10.98 15.91
CA GLN A 261 -10.27 -10.49 16.74
C GLN A 261 -9.96 -10.62 18.23
N GLN A 262 -9.39 -11.75 18.66
CA GLN A 262 -9.04 -12.04 20.05
C GLN A 262 -7.97 -11.07 20.59
N VAL A 263 -6.92 -10.80 19.82
CA VAL A 263 -5.85 -9.87 20.25
C VAL A 263 -6.18 -8.42 19.93
N GLY A 264 -7.19 -8.19 19.09
CA GLY A 264 -7.61 -6.87 18.61
C GLY A 264 -6.59 -6.21 17.68
N MET A 265 -5.77 -6.97 16.96
CA MET A 265 -4.64 -6.43 16.18
C MET A 265 -5.11 -5.53 15.05
N SER A 266 -5.91 -6.06 14.11
CA SER A 266 -6.36 -5.29 12.96
C SER A 266 -7.10 -4.02 13.39
N LYS A 267 -8.05 -4.13 14.33
CA LYS A 267 -8.80 -2.97 14.83
C LYS A 267 -7.89 -1.86 15.38
N GLN A 268 -6.99 -2.21 16.29
CA GLN A 268 -6.13 -1.21 16.93
C GLN A 268 -5.14 -0.57 15.95
N LEU A 269 -4.64 -1.33 14.98
CA LEU A 269 -3.67 -0.81 14.00
C LEU A 269 -4.33 0.05 12.93
N TYR A 270 -5.52 -0.29 12.47
CA TYR A 270 -6.30 0.58 11.59
C TYR A 270 -6.77 1.85 12.31
N ASP A 271 -7.20 1.75 13.57
CA ASP A 271 -7.51 2.94 14.37
C ASP A 271 -6.27 3.83 14.49
N LEU A 272 -5.10 3.27 14.84
CA LEU A 272 -3.86 4.03 14.94
C LEU A 272 -3.47 4.70 13.61
N GLU A 273 -3.62 4.00 12.49
CA GLU A 273 -3.38 4.59 11.17
C GLU A 273 -4.35 5.75 10.88
N ALA A 274 -5.63 5.59 11.18
CA ALA A 274 -6.65 6.63 10.99
C ALA A 274 -6.32 7.89 11.83
N GLN A 275 -5.84 7.68 13.06
CA GLN A 275 -5.38 8.77 13.95
C GLN A 275 -4.18 9.53 13.38
N TYR A 276 -3.26 8.86 12.69
CA TYR A 276 -2.14 9.50 11.98
C TYR A 276 -2.56 10.17 10.67
N GLN A 277 -3.53 9.60 9.95
CA GLN A 277 -4.03 10.15 8.70
C GLN A 277 -4.73 11.50 8.91
N MET A 278 -5.56 11.65 9.96
CA MET A 278 -6.40 12.84 10.10
C MET A 278 -5.63 14.16 10.20
N PRO A 279 -4.58 14.31 11.04
CA PRO A 279 -3.77 15.54 11.06
C PRO A 279 -3.08 15.81 9.73
N LEU A 280 -2.63 14.76 9.03
CA LEU A 280 -2.01 14.88 7.70
C LEU A 280 -3.02 15.33 6.63
N ILE A 281 -4.24 14.81 6.67
CA ILE A 281 -5.35 15.24 5.81
C ILE A 281 -5.64 16.72 6.04
N ARG A 282 -5.79 17.15 7.30
CA ARG A 282 -5.99 18.57 7.64
C ARG A 282 -4.85 19.45 7.13
N LYS A 283 -3.60 18.99 7.26
CA LYS A 283 -2.40 19.69 6.78
C LYS A 283 -2.38 19.85 5.25
N TYR A 284 -2.83 18.85 4.51
CA TYR A 284 -2.80 18.82 3.04
C TYR A 284 -4.18 18.98 2.38
N GLN A 285 -5.19 19.46 3.12
CA GLN A 285 -6.58 19.50 2.67
C GLN A 285 -6.74 20.23 1.33
N SER A 286 -6.09 21.38 1.17
CA SER A 286 -6.16 22.15 -0.06
C SER A 286 -5.59 21.41 -1.27
N GLN A 287 -4.46 20.70 -1.10
CA GLN A 287 -3.84 19.93 -2.18
C GLN A 287 -4.71 18.73 -2.55
N LEU A 288 -5.22 18.02 -1.55
CA LEU A 288 -6.11 16.88 -1.74
C LEU A 288 -7.38 17.26 -2.51
N GLU A 289 -8.02 18.39 -2.18
CA GLU A 289 -9.20 18.86 -2.92
C GLU A 289 -8.86 19.32 -4.34
N GLN A 290 -7.70 19.97 -4.52
CA GLN A 290 -7.24 20.38 -5.85
C GLN A 290 -6.98 19.17 -6.75
N GLU A 291 -6.27 18.15 -6.25
CA GLU A 291 -6.01 16.90 -6.95
C GLU A 291 -7.32 16.17 -7.29
N ARG A 292 -8.25 16.06 -6.32
CA ARG A 292 -9.57 15.45 -6.53
C ARG A 292 -10.38 16.18 -7.60
N GLN A 293 -10.36 17.51 -7.61
CA GLN A 293 -11.06 18.29 -8.63
C GLN A 293 -10.40 18.14 -10.00
N ALA A 294 -9.07 18.13 -10.08
CA ALA A 294 -8.35 17.89 -11.32
C ALA A 294 -8.65 16.49 -11.89
N ASP A 295 -8.76 15.47 -11.03
CA ASP A 295 -9.18 14.12 -11.43
C ASP A 295 -10.62 14.11 -11.99
N ARG A 296 -11.55 14.81 -11.34
CA ARG A 296 -12.93 14.98 -11.83
C ARG A 296 -12.98 15.70 -13.19
N ASP A 297 -12.30 16.83 -13.31
CA ASP A 297 -12.27 17.64 -14.54
C ASP A 297 -11.66 16.86 -15.70
N ARG A 298 -10.65 16.02 -15.43
CA ARG A 298 -10.04 15.11 -16.40
C ARG A 298 -11.02 14.02 -16.82
N ASP A 299 -11.69 13.38 -15.88
CA ASP A 299 -12.67 12.34 -16.19
C ASP A 299 -13.85 12.86 -17.01
N GLU A 300 -14.31 14.07 -16.73
CA GLU A 300 -15.35 14.70 -17.54
C GLU A 300 -14.99 14.84 -19.02
N LYS A 301 -13.69 14.87 -19.37
CA LYS A 301 -13.25 14.85 -20.78
C LYS A 301 -13.61 13.56 -21.49
N PHE A 302 -13.66 12.43 -20.77
CA PHE A 302 -14.04 11.14 -21.33
C PHE A 302 -15.55 10.98 -21.50
N LYS A 303 -16.37 11.84 -20.89
CA LYS A 303 -17.83 11.76 -20.94
C LYS A 303 -18.38 11.75 -22.36
N GLN A 304 -17.88 12.65 -23.21
CA GLN A 304 -18.33 12.74 -24.60
C GLN A 304 -17.97 11.46 -25.37
N TYR A 305 -16.73 10.98 -25.22
CA TYR A 305 -16.30 9.73 -25.86
C TYR A 305 -17.21 8.56 -25.48
N VAL A 306 -17.53 8.40 -24.19
CA VAL A 306 -18.44 7.35 -23.71
C VAL A 306 -19.83 7.49 -24.35
N GLN A 307 -20.38 8.69 -24.43
CA GLN A 307 -21.71 8.92 -25.02
C GLN A 307 -21.76 8.64 -26.52
N GLU A 308 -20.68 8.90 -27.25
CA GLU A 308 -20.61 8.70 -28.70
C GLU A 308 -20.36 7.24 -29.10
N HIS A 309 -19.83 6.41 -28.19
CA HIS A 309 -19.36 5.06 -28.50
C HIS A 309 -20.01 3.95 -27.65
N GLN A 310 -21.09 4.26 -26.93
CA GLN A 310 -21.91 3.29 -26.18
C GLN A 310 -22.82 2.45 -27.09
#